data_AF-A0A4V5P130-F1
#
_entry.id   AF-A0A4V5P130-F1
#
_cell.length_a   1.000
_cell.length_b   1.000
_cell.length_c   1.000
_cell.angle_alpha   90.00
_cell.angle_beta   90.00
_cell.angle_gamma   90.00
#
_symmetry.space_group_name_H-M   'P 1'
#
loop_
_entity.id
_entity.type
_entity.pdbx_description
1 polymer ?
#
loop_
_entity_poly.entity_id
_entity_poly.type
_entity_poly.pdbx_seq_one_letter_code
_entity_poly.pdbx_strand_id
1 'polypeptide(L)'
;MNFSKSYIREISFGIMIYALIFSACKKSDNPNNLPDVNPSDYEGTIEGYRSADEIYPKNLKAYWSFDDTNNELKSGSAPTQASNNTFVPGMKGKSLKLSAGYLYYAKQLDAFKTDSLKSFTISSWIQITNNGSKKTMLMTLTRPGSLDGSFEYRLNTNELPATNTDVIKVGPRFRTIGGGYQDNLNASLSPKIGATVWTHLVLTYDGTTGIFKEWGNGIEIGSYNNRGTGNNLFKAYEPSEFIIGATYSQIPGKEIGTNVTYAAMTGNIDELRIFNTVISDAHIKALYNLGLAGK
;
A
#
# COMPACT_ATOMS: atom_id res chain seq x y z
N MET A 1 57.64 41.97 -38.72
CA MET A 1 57.75 40.60 -38.16
C MET A 1 57.04 39.64 -39.11
N ASN A 2 57.80 38.89 -39.91
CA ASN A 2 57.27 37.91 -40.85
C ASN A 2 56.93 36.62 -40.09
N PHE A 3 55.65 36.28 -39.99
CA PHE A 3 55.24 34.96 -39.53
C PHE A 3 55.41 33.95 -40.68
N SER A 4 56.29 32.97 -40.45
CA SER A 4 56.57 31.86 -41.36
C SER A 4 55.32 31.00 -41.60
N LYS A 5 55.03 30.71 -42.88
CA LYS A 5 53.92 29.86 -43.35
C LYS A 5 54.04 28.37 -42.97
N SER A 6 55.03 27.98 -42.15
CA SER A 6 55.26 26.57 -41.82
C SER A 6 54.43 26.04 -40.62
N TYR A 7 53.81 26.91 -39.80
CA TYR A 7 53.08 26.49 -38.61
C TYR A 7 51.57 26.21 -38.80
N ILE A 8 50.99 26.51 -39.96
CA ILE A 8 49.55 26.31 -40.22
C ILE A 8 49.25 24.86 -40.65
N ARG A 9 50.27 24.14 -41.13
CA ARG A 9 50.08 22.82 -41.74
C ARG A 9 50.14 21.65 -40.74
N GLU A 10 50.73 21.84 -39.56
CA GLU A 10 50.83 20.78 -38.54
C GLU A 10 49.65 20.78 -37.54
N ILE A 11 48.97 21.91 -37.33
CA ILE A 11 47.78 21.97 -36.45
C ILE A 11 46.54 21.35 -37.13
N SER A 12 46.54 21.27 -38.47
CA SER A 12 45.42 20.73 -39.25
C SER A 12 45.39 19.20 -39.33
N PHE A 13 46.47 18.50 -38.96
CA PHE A 13 46.54 17.03 -38.96
C PHE A 13 46.31 16.39 -37.58
N GLY A 14 46.47 17.16 -36.49
CA GLY A 14 46.22 16.67 -35.12
C GLY A 14 44.74 16.69 -34.68
N ILE A 15 43.90 17.50 -35.32
CA ILE A 15 42.49 17.67 -34.92
C ILE A 15 41.56 16.68 -35.63
N MET A 16 41.97 16.10 -36.76
CA MET A 16 41.13 15.16 -37.53
C MET A 16 41.17 13.71 -37.01
N ILE A 17 42.09 13.36 -36.11
CA ILE A 17 42.21 12.00 -35.55
C ILE A 17 41.46 11.86 -34.21
N TYR A 18 41.17 12.95 -33.51
CA TYR A 18 40.40 12.91 -32.24
C TYR A 18 38.87 12.92 -32.43
N ALA A 19 38.37 13.19 -33.64
CA ALA A 19 36.93 13.25 -33.92
C ALA A 19 36.28 11.90 -34.27
N LEU A 20 37.06 10.81 -34.41
CA LEU A 20 36.54 9.50 -34.85
C LEU A 20 36.43 8.44 -33.73
N ILE A 21 36.75 8.78 -32.48
CA ILE A 21 36.69 7.82 -31.35
C ILE A 21 35.30 7.79 -30.67
N PHE A 22 34.36 8.65 -31.06
CA PHE A 22 32.96 8.55 -30.60
C PHE A 22 32.07 7.64 -31.46
N SER A 23 32.66 6.82 -32.33
CA SER A 23 31.89 5.84 -33.11
C SER A 23 31.56 4.62 -32.26
N ALA A 24 30.31 4.60 -31.81
CA ALA A 24 29.56 3.44 -31.37
C ALA A 24 30.10 2.73 -30.11
N CYS A 25 29.50 3.07 -28.96
CA CYS A 25 29.06 2.01 -28.05
C CYS A 25 28.18 1.06 -28.89
N LYS A 26 28.76 -0.02 -29.44
CA LYS A 26 27.95 -1.12 -29.97
C LYS A 26 27.05 -1.57 -28.83
N LYS A 27 25.73 -1.54 -29.07
CA LYS A 27 24.72 -2.15 -28.21
C LYS A 27 25.27 -3.53 -27.85
N SER A 28 25.69 -3.70 -26.59
CA SER A 28 26.36 -4.90 -26.14
C SER A 28 25.52 -6.10 -26.57
N ASP A 29 26.20 -7.14 -27.06
CA ASP A 29 25.58 -8.43 -27.37
C ASP A 29 24.53 -8.73 -26.31
N ASN A 30 23.34 -9.11 -26.74
CA ASN A 30 22.25 -9.52 -25.87
C ASN A 30 22.51 -11.00 -25.53
N PRO A 31 23.33 -11.33 -24.51
CA PRO A 31 23.80 -12.71 -24.27
C PRO A 31 22.64 -13.66 -23.95
N ASN A 32 21.48 -13.10 -23.60
CA ASN A 32 20.29 -13.82 -23.16
C ASN A 32 19.22 -13.92 -24.26
N ASN A 33 19.51 -13.44 -25.48
CA ASN A 33 18.58 -13.46 -26.62
C ASN A 33 17.18 -12.91 -26.27
N LEU A 34 17.14 -11.86 -25.44
CA LEU A 34 15.91 -11.20 -25.07
C LEU A 34 15.27 -10.52 -26.30
N PRO A 35 13.95 -10.42 -26.39
CA PRO A 35 13.31 -9.64 -27.43
C PRO A 35 13.85 -8.21 -27.46
N ASP A 36 14.03 -7.64 -28.66
CA ASP A 36 14.31 -6.22 -28.77
C ASP A 36 13.16 -5.41 -28.16
N VAL A 37 13.51 -4.46 -27.30
CA VAL A 37 12.56 -3.52 -26.70
C VAL A 37 12.69 -2.16 -27.39
N ASN A 38 11.55 -1.52 -27.67
CA ASN A 38 11.53 -0.17 -28.22
C ASN A 38 11.36 0.86 -27.08
N PRO A 39 12.28 1.81 -26.90
CA PRO A 39 12.15 2.83 -25.86
C PRO A 39 10.82 3.61 -25.88
N SER A 40 10.20 3.78 -27.05
CA SER A 40 8.88 4.45 -27.16
C SER A 40 7.77 3.72 -26.41
N ASP A 41 7.90 2.40 -26.20
CA ASP A 41 6.87 1.59 -25.53
C ASP A 41 6.74 1.96 -24.04
N TYR A 42 7.80 2.54 -23.48
CA TYR A 42 7.90 2.94 -22.07
C TYR A 42 7.68 4.45 -21.86
N GLU A 43 7.46 5.21 -22.93
CA GLU A 43 7.22 6.64 -22.82
C GLU A 43 5.97 6.93 -21.97
N GLY A 44 6.12 7.79 -20.97
CA GLY A 44 5.06 8.16 -20.03
C GLY A 44 4.70 7.09 -18.98
N THR A 45 5.40 5.96 -18.97
CA THR A 45 5.28 4.96 -17.89
C THR A 45 6.03 5.40 -16.63
N ILE A 46 5.60 4.88 -15.48
CA ILE A 46 6.26 5.03 -14.19
C ILE A 46 6.65 3.63 -13.74
N GLU A 47 7.96 3.38 -13.60
CA GLU A 47 8.49 2.05 -13.25
C GLU A 47 8.01 0.93 -14.21
N GLY A 48 7.75 1.28 -15.49
CA GLY A 48 7.25 0.35 -16.51
C GLY A 48 5.73 0.21 -16.58
N TYR A 49 4.97 0.95 -15.75
CA TYR A 49 3.50 0.88 -15.69
C TYR A 49 2.84 2.18 -16.14
N ARG A 50 1.67 2.08 -16.78
CA ARG A 50 0.83 3.24 -17.14
C ARG A 50 -0.16 3.62 -16.04
N SER A 51 -0.56 2.66 -15.21
CA SER A 51 -1.48 2.85 -14.08
C SER A 51 -1.27 1.81 -12.99
N ALA A 52 -1.72 2.11 -11.77
CA ALA A 52 -1.72 1.13 -10.68
C ALA A 52 -2.54 -0.14 -10.98
N ASP A 53 -3.47 -0.08 -11.95
CA ASP A 53 -4.33 -1.20 -12.33
C ASP A 53 -3.58 -2.29 -13.13
N GLU A 54 -2.42 -1.96 -13.68
CA GLU A 54 -1.54 -2.92 -14.38
C GLU A 54 -0.68 -3.75 -13.41
N ILE A 55 -0.62 -3.38 -12.13
CA ILE A 55 0.18 -4.07 -11.12
C ILE A 55 -0.63 -5.25 -10.58
N TYR A 56 -0.18 -6.48 -10.89
CA TYR A 56 -0.78 -7.74 -10.41
C TYR A 56 -2.32 -7.84 -10.63
N PRO A 57 -2.86 -7.54 -11.82
CA PRO A 57 -4.31 -7.42 -12.03
C PRO A 57 -5.09 -8.71 -11.74
N LYS A 58 -4.47 -9.88 -12.01
CA LYS A 58 -5.07 -11.20 -11.75
C LYS A 58 -5.19 -11.49 -10.24
N ASN A 59 -4.36 -10.84 -9.43
CA ASN A 59 -4.30 -11.06 -7.98
C ASN A 59 -5.07 -10.01 -7.18
N LEU A 60 -5.48 -8.89 -7.77
CA LEU A 60 -6.34 -7.91 -7.11
C LEU A 60 -7.75 -8.50 -6.90
N LYS A 61 -8.07 -8.90 -5.67
CA LYS A 61 -9.29 -9.63 -5.33
C LYS A 61 -10.39 -8.78 -4.68
N ALA A 62 -10.01 -7.68 -4.04
CA ALA A 62 -10.97 -6.68 -3.59
C ALA A 62 -10.41 -5.27 -3.79
N TYR A 63 -11.28 -4.33 -4.13
CA TYR A 63 -10.89 -2.95 -4.42
C TYR A 63 -12.00 -1.95 -4.10
N TRP A 64 -11.64 -0.87 -3.43
CA TRP A 64 -12.48 0.30 -3.23
C TRP A 64 -11.74 1.55 -3.72
N SER A 65 -12.23 2.16 -4.80
CA SER A 65 -11.71 3.44 -5.27
C SER A 65 -12.25 4.62 -4.48
N PHE A 66 -13.50 4.53 -3.99
CA PHE A 66 -14.24 5.65 -3.38
C PHE A 66 -14.56 6.82 -4.34
N ASP A 67 -14.49 6.56 -5.65
CA ASP A 67 -15.03 7.43 -6.68
C ASP A 67 -16.55 7.37 -6.71
N ASP A 68 -17.17 8.16 -5.83
CA ASP A 68 -18.63 8.30 -5.66
C ASP A 68 -19.36 6.99 -5.30
N THR A 69 -18.63 6.00 -4.80
CA THR A 69 -19.19 4.71 -4.41
C THR A 69 -18.51 4.13 -3.19
N ASN A 70 -19.31 3.55 -2.30
CA ASN A 70 -18.80 2.74 -1.20
C ASN A 70 -18.75 1.26 -1.59
N ASN A 71 -19.04 0.88 -2.84
CA ASN A 71 -19.06 -0.54 -3.19
C ASN A 71 -17.65 -1.12 -3.29
N GLU A 72 -17.50 -2.38 -2.88
CA GLU A 72 -16.35 -3.19 -3.28
C GLU A 72 -16.48 -3.54 -4.77
N LEU A 73 -15.53 -3.10 -5.59
CA LEU A 73 -15.65 -3.06 -7.05
C LEU A 73 -15.45 -4.41 -7.75
N LYS A 74 -14.77 -5.39 -7.13
CA LYS A 74 -14.55 -6.71 -7.75
C LYS A 74 -15.78 -7.60 -7.69
N SER A 75 -16.56 -7.51 -6.61
CA SER A 75 -17.80 -8.27 -6.41
C SER A 75 -19.06 -7.43 -6.54
N GLY A 76 -18.94 -6.10 -6.65
CA GLY A 76 -20.08 -5.17 -6.69
C GLY A 76 -20.79 -5.03 -5.34
N SER A 77 -20.14 -5.38 -4.23
CA SER A 77 -20.77 -5.48 -2.92
C SER A 77 -20.96 -4.10 -2.29
N ALA A 78 -22.21 -3.70 -2.04
CA ALA A 78 -22.54 -2.51 -1.27
C ALA A 78 -22.37 -2.75 0.25
N PRO A 79 -22.06 -1.70 1.05
CA PRO A 79 -22.06 -1.80 2.49
C PRO A 79 -23.48 -2.05 3.02
N THR A 80 -23.59 -2.89 4.03
CA THR A 80 -24.82 -3.12 4.78
C THR A 80 -25.15 -1.93 5.68
N GLN A 81 -24.12 -1.30 6.26
CA GLN A 81 -24.25 -0.07 7.02
C GLN A 81 -23.10 0.86 6.67
N ALA A 82 -23.39 2.16 6.62
CA ALA A 82 -22.41 3.21 6.46
C ALA A 82 -22.78 4.34 7.42
N SER A 83 -21.80 4.91 8.09
CA SER A 83 -22.02 5.96 9.08
C SER A 83 -20.96 7.05 8.95
N ASN A 84 -21.40 8.31 9.01
CA ASN A 84 -20.57 9.50 8.95
C ASN A 84 -19.53 9.49 7.82
N ASN A 85 -19.91 8.97 6.66
CA ASN A 85 -19.10 8.90 5.46
C ASN A 85 -19.51 9.96 4.44
N THR A 86 -18.53 10.54 3.74
CA THR A 86 -18.73 11.43 2.60
C THR A 86 -17.61 11.20 1.59
N PHE A 87 -17.78 11.70 0.35
CA PHE A 87 -16.71 11.72 -0.65
C PHE A 87 -16.09 13.11 -0.75
N VAL A 88 -14.77 13.18 -0.75
CA VAL A 88 -13.97 14.41 -0.90
C VAL A 88 -12.86 14.19 -1.92
N PRO A 89 -12.22 15.22 -2.50
CA PRO A 89 -11.07 15.02 -3.38
C PRO A 89 -10.01 14.09 -2.76
N GLY A 90 -9.60 13.07 -3.51
CA GLY A 90 -8.70 12.01 -3.07
C GLY A 90 -7.28 12.15 -3.63
N MET A 91 -6.47 11.12 -3.43
CA MET A 91 -5.22 10.92 -4.17
C MET A 91 -5.48 10.63 -5.64
N LYS A 92 -6.52 9.85 -5.93
CA LYS A 92 -7.01 9.62 -7.28
C LYS A 92 -8.52 9.84 -7.26
N GLY A 93 -9.01 10.80 -8.04
CA GLY A 93 -10.43 11.12 -8.07
C GLY A 93 -10.96 11.56 -6.70
N LYS A 94 -11.83 10.75 -6.08
CA LYS A 94 -12.42 11.00 -4.77
C LYS A 94 -12.04 9.92 -3.77
N SER A 95 -11.98 10.32 -2.50
CA SER A 95 -11.69 9.46 -1.36
C SER A 95 -12.86 9.38 -0.39
N LEU A 96 -12.88 8.32 0.41
CA LEU A 96 -13.77 8.17 1.55
C LEU A 96 -13.30 9.05 2.70
N LYS A 97 -14.10 10.03 3.10
CA LYS A 97 -13.93 10.77 4.36
C LYS A 97 -14.84 10.21 5.44
N LEU A 98 -14.25 9.82 6.56
CA LEU A 98 -14.95 9.38 7.77
C LEU A 98 -14.81 10.44 8.86
N SER A 99 -15.93 10.80 9.51
CA SER A 99 -15.96 11.74 10.65
C SER A 99 -16.51 11.01 11.88
N ALA A 100 -15.65 10.27 12.58
CA ALA A 100 -16.07 9.21 13.50
C ALA A 100 -17.04 8.23 12.82
N GLY A 101 -16.62 7.70 11.67
CA GLY A 101 -17.45 6.92 10.76
C GLY A 101 -16.88 5.54 10.42
N TYR A 102 -17.65 4.77 9.65
CA TYR A 102 -17.27 3.45 9.16
C TYR A 102 -18.09 3.04 7.93
N LEU A 103 -17.59 2.02 7.22
CA LEU A 103 -18.35 1.20 6.27
C LEU A 103 -18.35 -0.25 6.75
N TYR A 104 -19.50 -0.90 6.74
CA TYR A 104 -19.66 -2.27 7.23
C TYR A 104 -20.37 -3.14 6.20
N TYR A 105 -19.77 -4.29 5.88
CA TYR A 105 -20.26 -5.28 4.93
C TYR A 105 -20.57 -6.56 5.69
N ALA A 106 -21.84 -6.81 5.98
CA ALA A 106 -22.33 -7.95 6.75
C ALA A 106 -22.34 -9.26 5.94
N LYS A 107 -21.27 -9.55 5.22
CA LYS A 107 -21.16 -10.77 4.42
C LYS A 107 -19.72 -11.23 4.23
N GLN A 108 -19.57 -12.53 4.05
CA GLN A 108 -18.33 -13.14 3.58
C GLN A 108 -18.10 -12.77 2.12
N LEU A 109 -17.03 -12.01 1.86
CA LEU A 109 -16.56 -11.78 0.49
C LEU A 109 -15.70 -12.98 0.07
N ASP A 110 -15.86 -13.44 -1.18
CA ASP A 110 -15.09 -14.57 -1.72
C ASP A 110 -13.58 -14.31 -1.66
N ALA A 111 -13.17 -13.05 -1.86
CA ALA A 111 -11.80 -12.59 -1.73
C ALA A 111 -11.17 -12.89 -0.35
N PHE A 112 -11.99 -13.03 0.70
CA PHE A 112 -11.53 -13.18 2.08
C PHE A 112 -11.86 -14.54 2.68
N LYS A 113 -12.13 -15.55 1.85
CA LYS A 113 -12.20 -16.94 2.31
C LYS A 113 -10.79 -17.46 2.66
N THR A 114 -10.69 -18.36 3.63
CA THR A 114 -9.43 -18.97 4.08
C THR A 114 -8.64 -19.53 2.90
N ASP A 115 -9.31 -20.18 1.95
CA ASP A 115 -8.63 -20.75 0.79
C ASP A 115 -8.19 -19.74 -0.28
N SER A 116 -8.79 -18.54 -0.27
CA SER A 116 -8.52 -17.49 -1.24
C SER A 116 -7.46 -16.48 -0.78
N LEU A 117 -7.27 -16.33 0.54
CA LEU A 117 -6.37 -15.34 1.14
C LEU A 117 -5.39 -16.00 2.13
N LYS A 118 -4.30 -16.58 1.60
CA LYS A 118 -3.24 -17.24 2.40
C LYS A 118 -1.98 -16.36 2.51
N SER A 119 -1.55 -15.84 1.36
CA SER A 119 -0.61 -14.74 1.24
C SER A 119 -1.35 -13.52 0.72
N PHE A 120 -0.95 -12.32 1.13
CA PHE A 120 -1.67 -11.12 0.73
C PHE A 120 -0.80 -9.87 0.68
N THR A 121 -1.29 -8.89 -0.07
CA THR A 121 -0.85 -7.50 0.00
C THR A 121 -2.08 -6.62 0.20
N ILE A 122 -2.05 -5.72 1.17
CA ILE A 122 -3.10 -4.73 1.40
C ILE A 122 -2.46 -3.36 1.22
N SER A 123 -3.05 -2.53 0.37
CA SER A 123 -2.54 -1.19 0.05
C SER A 123 -3.65 -0.16 0.18
N SER A 124 -3.36 0.98 0.77
CA SER A 124 -4.29 2.10 0.86
C SER A 124 -3.56 3.43 0.97
N TRP A 125 -4.12 4.46 0.36
CA TRP A 125 -3.77 5.83 0.68
C TRP A 125 -4.60 6.31 1.86
N ILE A 126 -3.98 7.00 2.81
CA ILE A 126 -4.66 7.56 3.97
C ILE A 126 -4.29 9.03 4.17
N GLN A 127 -5.21 9.80 4.69
CA GLN A 127 -4.97 11.15 5.20
C GLN A 127 -5.54 11.23 6.61
N ILE A 128 -4.66 11.22 7.61
CA ILE A 128 -5.03 11.09 9.01
C ILE A 128 -4.09 11.90 9.90
N THR A 129 -4.55 12.24 11.11
CA THR A 129 -3.70 12.78 12.19
C THR A 129 -3.64 11.81 13.36
N ASN A 130 -2.58 11.91 14.16
CA ASN A 130 -2.64 11.38 15.51
C ASN A 130 -3.77 12.07 16.32
N ASN A 131 -4.21 11.45 17.41
CA ASN A 131 -5.33 11.94 18.22
C ASN A 131 -5.10 11.85 19.74
N GLY A 132 -4.00 11.26 20.20
CA GLY A 132 -3.61 11.21 21.62
C GLY A 132 -4.53 10.43 22.56
N SER A 133 -5.54 9.70 22.04
CA SER A 133 -6.59 9.11 22.88
C SER A 133 -7.05 7.71 22.46
N LYS A 134 -7.30 7.48 21.16
CA LYS A 134 -7.89 6.24 20.64
C LYS A 134 -7.11 5.70 19.46
N LYS A 135 -6.97 4.38 19.38
CA LYS A 135 -6.38 3.72 18.20
C LYS A 135 -7.34 3.86 17.02
N THR A 136 -6.79 4.01 15.83
CA THR A 136 -7.56 4.03 14.59
C THR A 136 -7.49 2.65 13.94
N MET A 137 -8.63 2.15 13.48
CA MET A 137 -8.72 0.92 12.70
C MET A 137 -9.02 1.28 11.24
N LEU A 138 -8.07 1.05 10.32
CA LEU A 138 -8.29 1.31 8.90
C LEU A 138 -9.25 0.29 8.31
N MET A 139 -9.02 -0.99 8.61
CA MET A 139 -9.93 -2.07 8.22
C MET A 139 -9.83 -3.27 9.18
N THR A 140 -10.92 -4.01 9.28
CA THR A 140 -11.03 -5.26 10.04
C THR A 140 -11.62 -6.34 9.15
N LEU A 141 -10.94 -7.47 9.03
CA LEU A 141 -11.58 -8.73 8.64
C LEU A 141 -12.08 -9.39 9.93
N THR A 142 -13.39 -9.38 10.14
CA THR A 142 -13.97 -9.68 11.45
C THR A 142 -14.09 -11.17 11.71
N ARG A 143 -14.37 -11.50 12.96
CA ARG A 143 -14.89 -12.79 13.41
C ARG A 143 -16.16 -12.49 14.18
N PRO A 144 -17.35 -12.65 13.58
CA PRO A 144 -18.60 -12.30 14.24
C PRO A 144 -18.73 -12.94 15.63
N GLY A 145 -19.10 -12.14 16.62
CA GLY A 145 -19.17 -12.57 18.02
C GLY A 145 -17.81 -12.66 18.75
N SER A 146 -16.70 -12.29 18.11
CA SER A 146 -15.38 -12.16 18.73
C SER A 146 -14.92 -10.71 18.78
N LEU A 147 -14.25 -10.32 19.87
CA LEU A 147 -13.65 -8.99 20.01
C LEU A 147 -12.58 -8.72 18.94
N ASP A 148 -11.78 -9.74 18.63
CA ASP A 148 -10.66 -9.63 17.70
C ASP A 148 -11.00 -10.25 16.34
N GLY A 149 -10.65 -9.52 15.29
CA GLY A 149 -10.80 -9.98 13.90
C GLY A 149 -9.81 -11.09 13.52
N SER A 150 -10.03 -11.67 12.35
CA SER A 150 -9.03 -12.47 11.64
C SER A 150 -7.82 -11.62 11.28
N PHE A 151 -8.06 -10.38 10.83
CA PHE A 151 -7.03 -9.41 10.49
C PHE A 151 -7.47 -8.00 10.91
N GLU A 152 -6.53 -7.20 11.39
CA GLU A 152 -6.76 -5.83 11.86
C GLU A 152 -5.64 -4.90 11.40
N TYR A 153 -5.97 -3.95 10.52
CA TYR A 153 -5.04 -2.90 10.09
C TYR A 153 -5.15 -1.70 11.03
N ARG A 154 -4.30 -1.67 12.06
CA ARG A 154 -4.38 -0.71 13.15
C ARG A 154 -3.28 0.33 13.07
N LEU A 155 -3.64 1.53 13.46
CA LEU A 155 -2.72 2.64 13.70
C LEU A 155 -2.81 3.05 15.18
N ASN A 156 -1.67 3.18 15.86
CA ASN A 156 -1.62 3.64 17.24
C ASN A 156 -1.65 5.19 17.31
N THR A 157 -2.66 5.79 16.67
CA THR A 157 -2.89 7.25 16.67
C THR A 157 -3.09 7.84 18.07
N ASN A 158 -3.32 6.99 19.07
CA ASN A 158 -3.47 7.40 20.46
C ASN A 158 -2.14 7.79 21.14
N GLU A 159 -1.00 7.39 20.60
CA GLU A 159 0.28 7.49 21.33
C GLU A 159 0.90 8.89 21.26
N LEU A 160 0.49 9.71 20.30
CA LEU A 160 1.04 11.05 20.06
C LEU A 160 -0.10 12.07 19.90
N PRO A 161 0.13 13.36 20.19
CA PRO A 161 -0.85 14.41 19.95
C PRO A 161 -1.02 14.67 18.45
N ALA A 162 -2.15 15.25 18.05
CA ALA A 162 -2.46 15.59 16.65
C ALA A 162 -1.44 16.53 15.99
N THR A 163 -0.69 17.30 16.80
CA THR A 163 0.38 18.19 16.33
C THR A 163 1.64 17.44 15.90
N ASN A 164 1.80 16.16 16.25
CA ASN A 164 2.90 15.34 15.74
C ASN A 164 2.51 14.73 14.39
N THR A 165 3.14 15.24 13.33
CA THR A 165 2.94 14.83 11.94
C THR A 165 4.10 14.01 11.38
N ASP A 166 5.17 13.82 12.15
CA ASP A 166 6.39 13.13 11.71
C ASP A 166 6.37 11.63 12.00
N VAL A 167 5.51 11.19 12.94
CA VAL A 167 5.42 9.79 13.35
C VAL A 167 3.98 9.31 13.38
N ILE A 168 3.72 8.25 12.62
CA ILE A 168 2.58 7.34 12.80
C ILE A 168 3.10 5.94 13.14
N LYS A 169 2.50 5.32 14.15
CA LYS A 169 2.77 3.93 14.51
C LYS A 169 1.76 3.01 13.82
N VAL A 170 2.26 2.18 12.93
CA VAL A 170 1.53 1.18 12.15
C VAL A 170 1.70 -0.15 12.88
N GLY A 171 0.61 -0.72 13.40
CA GLY A 171 0.66 -1.89 14.28
C GLY A 171 -0.34 -2.97 13.89
N PRO A 172 -0.31 -3.47 12.64
CA PRO A 172 -1.27 -4.45 12.18
C PRO A 172 -1.09 -5.78 12.92
N ARG A 173 -2.16 -6.56 13.01
CA ARG A 173 -2.07 -7.92 13.54
C ARG A 173 -3.07 -8.84 12.85
N PHE A 174 -2.82 -10.13 12.96
CA PHE A 174 -3.76 -11.15 12.55
C PHE A 174 -3.77 -12.36 13.48
N ARG A 175 -4.88 -13.10 13.44
CA ARG A 175 -5.04 -14.36 14.17
C ARG A 175 -4.37 -15.50 13.41
N THR A 176 -3.61 -16.29 14.15
CA THR A 176 -2.88 -17.44 13.61
C THR A 176 -3.72 -18.71 13.70
N ILE A 177 -3.36 -19.72 12.90
CA ILE A 177 -4.00 -21.05 12.97
C ILE A 177 -3.79 -21.76 14.32
N GLY A 178 -2.65 -21.52 14.99
CA GLY A 178 -2.26 -22.15 16.26
C GLY A 178 -2.79 -21.44 17.50
N GLY A 179 -3.53 -20.34 17.34
CA GLY A 179 -3.91 -19.44 18.43
C GLY A 179 -2.85 -18.40 18.74
N GLY A 180 -3.28 -17.29 19.34
CA GLY A 180 -2.43 -16.10 19.53
C GLY A 180 -2.50 -15.15 18.34
N TYR A 181 -1.44 -14.37 18.14
CA TYR A 181 -1.35 -13.34 17.11
C TYR A 181 0.01 -13.34 16.43
N GLN A 182 0.00 -12.92 15.18
CA GLN A 182 1.15 -12.33 14.53
C GLN A 182 0.94 -10.81 14.44
N ASP A 183 2.01 -10.05 14.63
CA ASP A 183 2.03 -8.60 14.45
C ASP A 183 3.33 -8.11 13.81
N ASN A 184 3.32 -6.85 13.36
CA ASN A 184 4.51 -6.07 13.07
C ASN A 184 4.31 -4.65 13.64
N LEU A 185 5.38 -3.89 13.70
CA LEU A 185 5.41 -2.51 14.13
C LEU A 185 6.60 -1.79 13.50
N ASN A 186 6.41 -0.53 13.16
CA ASN A 186 7.49 0.32 12.69
C ASN A 186 8.25 0.90 13.89
N ALA A 187 9.58 0.86 13.84
CA ALA A 187 10.44 1.43 14.87
C ALA A 187 11.00 2.78 14.43
N SER A 188 12.14 2.79 13.73
CA SER A 188 12.90 4.02 13.46
C SER A 188 12.39 4.81 12.26
N LEU A 189 11.68 4.18 11.33
CA LEU A 189 11.14 4.83 10.15
C LEU A 189 9.62 5.01 10.30
N SER A 190 9.13 6.17 9.88
CA SER A 190 7.71 6.46 9.84
C SER A 190 7.44 7.43 8.70
N PRO A 191 6.38 7.22 7.90
CA PRO A 191 5.97 8.23 6.94
C PRO A 191 5.37 9.43 7.66
N LYS A 192 5.51 10.61 7.05
CA LYS A 192 4.76 11.79 7.50
C LYS A 192 3.27 11.58 7.30
N ILE A 193 2.48 12.15 8.20
CA ILE A 193 1.01 12.17 8.17
C ILE A 193 0.51 13.59 8.41
N GLY A 194 -0.79 13.83 8.25
CA GLY A 194 -1.39 15.13 8.55
C GLY A 194 -2.74 15.32 7.87
N ALA A 195 -3.45 16.39 8.25
CA ALA A 195 -4.75 16.72 7.70
C ALA A 195 -4.73 17.07 6.19
N THR A 196 -3.55 17.37 5.64
CA THR A 196 -3.34 17.70 4.21
C THR A 196 -2.29 16.81 3.55
N VAL A 197 -1.79 15.79 4.26
CA VAL A 197 -0.73 14.91 3.78
C VAL A 197 -1.32 13.53 3.54
N TRP A 198 -1.26 13.09 2.28
CA TRP A 198 -1.58 11.72 1.93
C TRP A 198 -0.37 10.82 2.11
N THR A 199 -0.62 9.66 2.71
CA THR A 199 0.38 8.66 3.04
C THR A 199 -0.03 7.33 2.43
N HIS A 200 0.83 6.72 1.65
CA HIS A 200 0.60 5.39 1.11
C HIS A 200 1.10 4.36 2.11
N LEU A 201 0.21 3.53 2.64
CA LEU A 201 0.59 2.41 3.49
C LEU A 201 0.32 1.09 2.78
N VAL A 202 1.26 0.16 2.92
CA VAL A 202 1.15 -1.19 2.37
C VAL A 202 1.56 -2.21 3.43
N LEU A 203 0.84 -3.33 3.49
CA LEU A 203 1.19 -4.51 4.27
C LEU A 203 1.32 -5.70 3.34
N THR A 204 2.31 -6.56 3.55
CA THR A 204 2.38 -7.85 2.86
C THR A 204 2.59 -8.97 3.86
N TYR A 205 1.91 -10.07 3.64
CA TYR A 205 2.17 -11.31 4.36
C TYR A 205 2.40 -12.45 3.37
N ASP A 206 3.53 -13.14 3.54
CA ASP A 206 3.86 -14.35 2.81
C ASP A 206 3.50 -15.57 3.66
N GLY A 207 2.43 -16.28 3.31
CA GLY A 207 2.04 -17.52 3.98
C GLY A 207 3.00 -18.69 3.77
N THR A 208 3.93 -18.63 2.81
CA THR A 208 4.93 -19.69 2.60
C THR A 208 6.13 -19.50 3.53
N THR A 209 6.61 -18.26 3.69
CA THR A 209 7.79 -17.95 4.54
C THR A 209 7.40 -17.49 5.94
N GLY A 210 6.17 -17.03 6.14
CA GLY A 210 5.69 -16.40 7.37
C GLY A 210 6.11 -14.95 7.54
N ILE A 211 6.75 -14.34 6.53
CA ILE A 211 7.26 -12.97 6.58
C ILE A 211 6.10 -11.98 6.51
N PHE A 212 6.03 -11.05 7.47
CA PHE A 212 5.00 -10.01 7.54
C PHE A 212 5.64 -8.63 7.52
N LYS A 213 5.51 -7.87 6.44
CA LYS A 213 6.17 -6.57 6.25
C LYS A 213 5.17 -5.43 6.14
N GLU A 214 5.66 -4.22 6.35
CA GLU A 214 4.90 -2.98 6.21
C GLU A 214 5.75 -1.87 5.58
N TRP A 215 5.09 -1.02 4.78
CA TRP A 215 5.69 0.07 4.04
C TRP A 215 4.93 1.37 4.24
N GLY A 216 5.66 2.48 4.23
CA GLY A 216 5.14 3.84 4.15
C GLY A 216 5.79 4.57 2.98
N ASN A 217 4.99 5.11 2.06
CA ASN A 217 5.44 5.88 0.90
C ASN A 217 6.51 5.14 0.06
N GLY A 218 6.30 3.84 -0.18
CA GLY A 218 7.21 2.99 -0.94
C GLY A 218 8.49 2.57 -0.21
N ILE A 219 8.65 2.90 1.07
CA ILE A 219 9.81 2.53 1.90
C ILE A 219 9.37 1.50 2.94
N GLU A 220 10.15 0.42 3.12
CA GLU A 220 9.89 -0.56 4.16
C GLU A 220 10.13 0.08 5.55
N ILE A 221 9.10 0.07 6.40
CA ILE A 221 9.14 0.68 7.75
C ILE A 221 9.07 -0.36 8.86
N GLY A 222 8.72 -1.60 8.52
CA GLY A 222 8.56 -2.70 9.47
C GLY A 222 9.85 -3.05 10.19
N SER A 223 9.74 -3.41 11.47
CA SER A 223 10.91 -3.73 12.31
C SER A 223 10.93 -5.16 12.83
N TYR A 224 9.83 -5.90 12.66
CA TYR A 224 9.67 -7.26 13.19
C TYR A 224 9.20 -8.26 12.13
N ASN A 225 9.71 -8.14 10.90
CA ASN A 225 9.17 -8.87 9.74
C ASN A 225 9.19 -10.40 9.86
N ASN A 226 10.13 -10.94 10.63
CA ASN A 226 10.33 -12.38 10.81
C ASN A 226 9.80 -12.89 12.16
N ARG A 227 9.20 -12.02 12.98
CA ARG A 227 8.55 -12.43 14.22
C ARG A 227 7.51 -13.50 13.86
N GLY A 228 7.45 -14.62 14.57
CA GLY A 228 6.43 -15.66 14.34
C GLY A 228 6.51 -16.45 13.02
N THR A 229 7.62 -16.37 12.29
CA THR A 229 7.82 -17.19 11.07
C THR A 229 7.63 -18.70 11.34
N GLY A 230 7.14 -19.44 10.33
CA GLY A 230 6.99 -20.90 10.36
C GLY A 230 5.80 -21.47 11.14
N ASN A 231 5.39 -20.85 12.26
CA ASN A 231 4.31 -21.37 13.13
C ASN A 231 3.04 -20.49 13.15
N ASN A 232 3.11 -19.24 12.66
CA ASN A 232 2.01 -18.28 12.73
C ASN A 232 1.39 -18.03 11.36
N LEU A 233 0.73 -19.05 10.79
CA LEU A 233 0.01 -18.92 9.54
C LEU A 233 -1.27 -18.11 9.71
N PHE A 234 -1.46 -17.10 8.85
CA PHE A 234 -2.70 -16.34 8.79
C PHE A 234 -3.90 -17.26 8.52
N LYS A 235 -5.03 -16.97 9.18
CA LYS A 235 -6.32 -17.59 8.89
C LYS A 235 -7.42 -16.55 8.78
N ALA A 236 -8.02 -16.47 7.61
CA ALA A 236 -9.25 -15.73 7.40
C ALA A 236 -10.45 -16.56 7.88
N TYR A 237 -10.74 -16.53 9.19
CA TYR A 237 -11.81 -17.33 9.79
C TYR A 237 -13.15 -17.07 9.11
N GLU A 238 -13.93 -18.13 8.92
CA GLU A 238 -15.25 -18.08 8.29
C GLU A 238 -16.35 -18.48 9.30
N PRO A 239 -17.51 -17.80 9.29
CA PRO A 239 -17.80 -16.61 8.48
C PRO A 239 -16.97 -15.40 8.96
N SER A 240 -16.54 -14.58 8.01
CA SER A 240 -15.99 -13.24 8.25
C SER A 240 -16.88 -12.20 7.62
N GLU A 241 -16.83 -11.00 8.20
CA GLU A 241 -17.42 -9.79 7.64
C GLU A 241 -16.31 -8.75 7.48
N PHE A 242 -16.57 -7.68 6.74
CA PHE A 242 -15.56 -6.66 6.47
C PHE A 242 -15.99 -5.29 7.01
N ILE A 243 -15.06 -4.58 7.63
CA ILE A 243 -15.28 -3.23 8.15
C ILE A 243 -14.13 -2.33 7.69
N ILE A 244 -14.46 -1.11 7.27
CA ILE A 244 -13.52 -0.02 7.05
C ILE A 244 -13.79 1.04 8.12
N GLY A 245 -12.76 1.50 8.82
CA GLY A 245 -12.85 2.60 9.79
C GLY A 245 -13.28 2.23 11.22
N ALA A 246 -13.53 0.95 11.52
CA ALA A 246 -13.97 0.53 12.86
C ALA A 246 -13.62 -0.93 13.18
N THR A 247 -13.76 -1.31 14.44
CA THR A 247 -13.76 -2.71 14.91
C THR A 247 -15.17 -3.27 14.97
N TYR A 248 -15.30 -4.59 15.14
CA TYR A 248 -16.60 -5.27 15.20
C TYR A 248 -17.51 -4.73 16.31
N SER A 249 -16.97 -4.52 17.52
CA SER A 249 -17.73 -4.03 18.68
C SER A 249 -18.25 -2.59 18.55
N GLN A 250 -17.85 -1.87 17.50
CA GLN A 250 -18.27 -0.49 17.25
C GLN A 250 -19.39 -0.39 16.23
N ILE A 251 -19.78 -1.52 15.63
CA ILE A 251 -20.95 -1.60 14.77
C ILE A 251 -22.19 -1.71 15.69
N PRO A 252 -23.21 -0.85 15.52
CA PRO A 252 -24.43 -0.92 16.32
C PRO A 252 -25.08 -2.31 16.31
N GLY A 253 -25.38 -2.84 17.49
CA GLY A 253 -25.97 -4.17 17.68
C GLY A 253 -24.96 -5.32 17.65
N LYS A 254 -23.66 -5.02 17.62
CA LYS A 254 -22.56 -6.00 17.61
C LYS A 254 -21.56 -5.76 18.74
N GLU A 255 -21.96 -5.01 19.77
CA GLU A 255 -21.13 -4.64 20.90
C GLU A 255 -20.65 -5.89 21.66
N ILE A 256 -19.34 -5.99 21.89
CA ILE A 256 -18.73 -7.07 22.67
C ILE A 256 -17.81 -6.45 23.72
N GLY A 257 -18.12 -6.71 24.98
CA GLY A 257 -17.35 -6.24 26.13
C GLY A 257 -17.36 -4.71 26.26
N THR A 258 -16.41 -4.19 27.03
CA THR A 258 -16.27 -2.76 27.37
C THR A 258 -14.99 -2.16 26.82
N ASN A 259 -14.39 -2.76 25.77
CA ASN A 259 -13.12 -2.31 25.22
C ASN A 259 -13.30 -0.94 24.52
N VAL A 260 -12.67 0.08 25.09
CA VAL A 260 -12.69 1.46 24.58
C VAL A 260 -11.36 1.88 23.95
N THR A 261 -10.50 0.94 23.56
CA THR A 261 -9.19 1.23 22.95
C THR A 261 -9.33 1.88 21.58
N TYR A 262 -10.41 1.60 20.86
CA TYR A 262 -10.67 2.11 19.51
C TYR A 262 -11.86 3.08 19.51
N ALA A 263 -11.86 3.99 18.55
CA ALA A 263 -13.00 4.82 18.17
C ALA A 263 -13.20 4.71 16.65
N ALA A 264 -14.43 4.98 16.18
CA ALA A 264 -14.69 4.99 14.75
C ALA A 264 -13.78 6.05 14.10
N MET A 265 -13.30 5.77 12.90
CA MET A 265 -12.22 6.52 12.29
C MET A 265 -12.63 7.96 11.98
N THR A 266 -11.70 8.88 12.22
CA THR A 266 -11.72 10.23 11.65
C THR A 266 -10.51 10.39 10.75
N GLY A 267 -10.75 10.64 9.46
CA GLY A 267 -9.70 10.72 8.45
C GLY A 267 -10.23 10.30 7.09
N ASN A 268 -9.36 10.29 6.09
CA ASN A 268 -9.70 9.89 4.74
C ASN A 268 -8.94 8.62 4.35
N ILE A 269 -9.59 7.78 3.55
CA ILE A 269 -9.02 6.57 2.95
C ILE A 269 -9.31 6.66 1.46
N ASP A 270 -8.31 6.32 0.66
CA ASP A 270 -8.43 6.26 -0.77
C ASP A 270 -7.81 4.96 -1.31
N GLU A 271 -8.31 4.49 -2.44
CA GLU A 271 -7.60 3.50 -3.25
C GLU A 271 -7.26 2.18 -2.50
N LEU A 272 -8.17 1.68 -1.65
CA LEU A 272 -7.97 0.47 -0.83
C LEU A 272 -7.99 -0.79 -1.71
N ARG A 273 -6.83 -1.44 -1.86
CA ARG A 273 -6.61 -2.63 -2.68
C ARG A 273 -6.19 -3.82 -1.82
N ILE A 274 -6.75 -4.99 -2.12
CA ILE A 274 -6.37 -6.25 -1.49
C ILE A 274 -6.02 -7.27 -2.56
N PHE A 275 -4.76 -7.70 -2.54
CA PHE A 275 -4.20 -8.72 -3.43
C PHE A 275 -4.04 -10.03 -2.68
N ASN A 276 -4.26 -11.16 -3.36
CA ASN A 276 -4.06 -12.49 -2.80
C ASN A 276 -2.65 -13.07 -3.03
N THR A 277 -1.65 -12.19 -3.14
CA THR A 277 -0.24 -12.54 -3.28
C THR A 277 0.61 -11.46 -2.63
N VAL A 278 1.87 -11.77 -2.38
CA VAL A 278 2.88 -10.78 -2.05
C VAL A 278 3.28 -10.05 -3.32
N ILE A 279 3.15 -8.72 -3.31
CA ILE A 279 3.72 -7.83 -4.32
C ILE A 279 5.17 -7.54 -3.92
N SER A 280 6.09 -7.58 -4.87
CA SER A 280 7.50 -7.31 -4.58
C SER A 280 7.78 -5.83 -4.29
N ASP A 281 8.88 -5.56 -3.58
CA ASP A 281 9.28 -4.22 -3.15
C ASP A 281 9.31 -3.20 -4.30
N ALA A 282 9.81 -3.59 -5.49
CA ALA A 282 9.85 -2.74 -6.67
C ALA A 282 8.43 -2.35 -7.15
N HIS A 283 7.49 -3.28 -7.12
CA HIS A 283 6.11 -3.03 -7.52
C HIS A 283 5.33 -2.25 -6.45
N ILE A 284 5.69 -2.37 -5.17
CA ILE A 284 5.17 -1.50 -4.10
C ILE A 284 5.62 -0.05 -4.33
N LYS A 285 6.89 0.15 -4.70
CA LYS A 285 7.40 1.48 -5.08
C LYS A 285 6.70 2.03 -6.32
N ALA A 286 6.43 1.18 -7.31
CA ALA A 286 5.65 1.56 -8.49
C ALA A 286 4.22 1.99 -8.11
N LEU A 287 3.52 1.23 -7.26
CA LEU A 287 2.18 1.61 -6.75
C LEU A 287 2.19 3.00 -6.10
N TYR A 288 3.20 3.29 -5.28
CA TYR A 288 3.36 4.61 -4.66
C TYR A 288 3.57 5.72 -5.70
N ASN A 289 4.53 5.56 -6.61
CA ASN A 289 4.86 6.57 -7.62
C ASN A 289 3.71 6.81 -8.60
N LEU A 290 2.95 5.77 -8.97
CA LEU A 290 1.76 5.86 -9.80
C LEU A 290 0.66 6.64 -9.08
N GLY A 291 0.44 6.37 -7.78
CA GLY A 291 -0.52 7.12 -6.97
C GLY A 291 -0.15 8.61 -6.84
N LEU A 292 1.14 8.96 -6.68
CA LEU A 292 1.60 10.35 -6.71
C LEU A 292 1.29 11.05 -8.04
N ALA A 293 1.25 10.30 -9.14
CA ALA A 293 0.91 10.80 -10.47
C ALA A 293 -0.58 10.73 -10.80
N GLY A 294 -1.43 10.25 -9.88
CA GLY A 294 -2.86 10.03 -10.11
C GLY A 294 -3.17 8.93 -11.13
N LYS A 295 -2.27 7.97 -11.32
CA LYS A 295 -2.33 6.92 -12.36
C LYS A 295 -2.77 5.57 -11.82
#